data_AF-A0A924RUK4-F1
#
_entry.id   AF-A0A924RUK4-F1
#
_cell.length_a   1.000
_cell.length_b   1.000
_cell.length_c   1.000
_cell.angle_alpha   90.00
_cell.angle_beta   90.00
_cell.angle_gamma   90.00
#
_symmetry.space_group_name_H-M   'P 1'
#
loop_
_entity.id
_entity.type
_entity.pdbx_description
1 polymer ?
#
loop_
_entity_poly.entity_id
_entity_poly.type
_entity_poly.pdbx_seq_one_letter_code
_entity_poly.pdbx_strand_id
1 'polypeptide(L)'
;MKNISNFIQYSQTGFFSKLVADYVSAAEELKPFYKYPVSIDGIKAAIQSRQSFTTNRQLLVNELTNQYQNIILTDKQVANLDALKSDTTFTITT
;
A
#
# COMPACT_ATOMS: atom_id res chain seq x y z
N MET A 1 18.12 -25.05 -21.11
CA MET A 1 17.13 -25.61 -20.16
C MET A 1 16.12 -24.52 -19.83
N LYS A 2 14.83 -24.72 -20.11
CA LYS A 2 13.77 -23.80 -19.67
C LYS A 2 13.44 -24.16 -18.22
N ASN A 3 13.75 -23.28 -17.26
CA ASN A 3 13.26 -23.43 -15.90
C ASN A 3 11.75 -23.13 -15.90
N ILE A 4 10.93 -24.15 -15.70
CA ILE A 4 9.49 -23.99 -15.47
C ILE A 4 9.33 -23.75 -13.97
N SER A 5 9.10 -22.50 -13.58
CA SER A 5 8.74 -22.17 -12.21
C SER A 5 7.25 -22.44 -12.02
N ASN A 6 6.92 -23.42 -11.19
CA ASN A 6 5.54 -23.71 -10.80
C ASN A 6 5.17 -22.85 -9.59
N PHE A 7 4.18 -21.97 -9.73
CA PHE A 7 3.64 -21.22 -8.60
C PHE A 7 2.76 -22.15 -7.76
N ILE A 8 3.00 -22.17 -6.45
CA ILE A 8 2.08 -22.78 -5.48
C ILE A 8 1.10 -21.73 -4.98
N GLN A 9 -0.11 -22.15 -4.63
CA GLN A 9 -1.08 -21.27 -4.02
C GLN A 9 -0.58 -20.81 -2.65
N TYR A 10 -0.93 -19.60 -2.27
CA TYR A 10 -0.50 -19.02 -0.99
C TYR A 10 -0.88 -19.90 0.21
N SER A 11 -2.07 -20.53 0.16
CA SER A 11 -2.56 -21.50 1.15
C SER A 11 -1.74 -22.80 1.21
N GLN A 12 -1.07 -23.17 0.12
CA GLN A 12 -0.24 -24.39 0.05
C GLN A 12 1.14 -24.19 0.66
N THR A 13 1.51 -22.96 1.02
CA THR A 13 2.80 -22.66 1.66
C THR A 13 2.88 -23.20 3.09
N GLY A 14 1.75 -23.38 3.77
CA GLY A 14 1.69 -23.78 5.19
C GLY A 14 2.22 -22.74 6.18
N PHE A 15 2.65 -21.56 5.71
CA PHE A 15 3.32 -20.54 6.52
C PHE A 15 2.34 -19.55 7.17
N PHE A 16 1.16 -19.37 6.59
CA PHE A 16 0.21 -18.34 6.99
C PHE A 16 -1.02 -18.93 7.68
N SER A 17 -1.62 -18.14 8.58
CA SER A 17 -2.87 -18.53 9.25
C SER A 17 -4.01 -18.65 8.23
N LYS A 18 -5.04 -19.44 8.58
CA LYS A 18 -6.25 -19.56 7.77
C LYS A 18 -6.88 -18.20 7.46
N LEU A 19 -6.90 -17.29 8.44
CA LEU A 19 -7.43 -15.93 8.26
C LEU A 19 -6.71 -15.16 7.13
N VAL A 20 -5.39 -15.22 7.08
CA VAL A 20 -4.61 -14.54 6.03
C VAL A 20 -4.86 -15.20 4.68
N ALA A 21 -4.89 -16.54 4.62
CA ALA A 21 -5.18 -17.26 3.39
C ALA A 21 -6.60 -16.93 2.85
N ASP A 22 -7.60 -16.89 3.73
CA ASP A 22 -8.99 -16.55 3.39
C ASP A 22 -9.13 -15.08 2.94
N TYR A 23 -8.35 -14.17 3.53
CA TYR A 23 -8.33 -12.76 3.12
C TYR A 23 -7.74 -12.60 1.71
N VAL A 24 -6.61 -13.26 1.43
CA VAL A 24 -5.95 -13.22 0.11
C VAL A 24 -6.82 -13.90 -0.96
N SER A 25 -7.57 -14.95 -0.61
CA SER A 25 -8.50 -15.63 -1.53
C SER A 25 -9.87 -14.97 -1.64
N ALA A 26 -10.11 -13.87 -0.90
CA ALA A 26 -11.37 -13.14 -0.86
C ALA A 26 -12.58 -14.00 -0.45
N ALA A 27 -12.42 -14.85 0.57
CA ALA A 27 -13.49 -15.67 1.13
C ALA A 27 -14.74 -14.84 1.46
N GLU A 28 -15.92 -15.35 1.10
CA GLU A 28 -17.20 -14.62 1.23
C GLU A 28 -17.47 -14.18 2.67
N GLU A 29 -17.10 -15.02 3.65
CA GLU A 29 -17.28 -14.74 5.07
C GLU A 29 -16.46 -13.54 5.55
N LEU A 30 -15.35 -13.22 4.86
CA LEU A 30 -14.48 -12.10 5.22
C LEU A 30 -14.82 -10.78 4.51
N LYS A 31 -15.59 -10.82 3.42
CA LYS A 31 -15.93 -9.61 2.65
C LYS A 31 -16.53 -8.46 3.49
N PRO A 32 -17.38 -8.71 4.51
CA PRO A 32 -17.89 -7.62 5.35
C PRO A 32 -16.83 -6.91 6.19
N PHE A 33 -15.64 -7.50 6.36
CA PHE A 33 -14.61 -7.01 7.29
C PHE A 33 -13.52 -6.16 6.61
N TYR A 34 -13.54 -6.01 5.28
CA TYR A 34 -12.60 -5.17 4.56
C TYR A 34 -13.27 -4.46 3.38
N LYS A 35 -12.74 -3.28 3.01
CA LYS A 35 -13.37 -2.43 1.98
C LYS A 35 -12.96 -2.77 0.55
N TYR A 36 -11.71 -3.19 0.34
CA TYR A 36 -11.17 -3.43 -1.00
C TYR A 36 -10.52 -4.80 -1.11
N PRO A 37 -10.75 -5.54 -2.21
CA PRO A 37 -10.13 -6.85 -2.42
C PRO A 37 -8.62 -6.74 -2.64
N VAL A 38 -7.91 -7.84 -2.37
CA VAL A 38 -6.47 -7.99 -2.68
C VAL A 38 -6.29 -8.15 -4.19
N SER A 39 -6.41 -7.05 -4.93
CA SER A 39 -6.31 -7.01 -6.39
C SER A 39 -5.91 -5.63 -6.88
N ILE A 40 -5.49 -5.54 -8.15
CA ILE A 40 -5.20 -4.26 -8.80
C ILE A 40 -6.43 -3.34 -8.79
N ASP A 41 -7.63 -3.87 -8.99
CA ASP A 41 -8.85 -3.06 -8.96
C ASP A 41 -9.20 -2.58 -7.55
N GLY A 42 -8.88 -3.37 -6.52
CA GLY A 42 -8.96 -2.95 -5.13
C GLY A 42 -8.03 -1.76 -4.83
N ILE A 43 -6.80 -1.78 -5.36
CA ILE A 43 -5.85 -0.65 -5.24
C ILE A 43 -6.39 0.59 -5.96
N LYS A 44 -6.90 0.45 -7.19
CA LYS A 44 -7.51 1.57 -7.92
C LYS A 44 -8.70 2.17 -7.17
N ALA A 45 -9.58 1.33 -6.62
CA ALA A 45 -10.72 1.77 -5.81
C ALA A 45 -10.26 2.48 -4.52
N ALA A 46 -9.21 1.99 -3.87
CA ALA A 46 -8.62 2.64 -2.70
C ALA A 46 -8.06 4.02 -3.04
N ILE A 47 -7.34 4.15 -4.16
CA ILE A 47 -6.83 5.44 -4.67
C ILE A 47 -7.97 6.40 -4.96
N GLN A 48 -8.99 5.97 -5.70
CA GLN A 48 -10.15 6.81 -6.04
C GLN A 48 -10.88 7.28 -4.78
N SER A 49 -11.09 6.38 -3.82
CA SER A 49 -11.68 6.76 -2.53
C SER A 49 -10.77 7.68 -1.74
N ARG A 50 -9.44 7.59 -1.88
CA ARG A 50 -8.52 8.49 -1.16
C ARG A 50 -8.50 9.89 -1.78
N GLN A 51 -8.73 10.02 -3.08
CA GLN A 51 -8.84 11.32 -3.77
C GLN A 51 -9.98 12.20 -3.21
N SER A 52 -11.04 11.60 -2.66
CA SER A 52 -12.13 12.37 -2.06
C SER A 52 -11.78 12.98 -0.69
N PHE A 53 -10.62 12.65 -0.10
CA PHE A 53 -10.18 13.21 1.17
C PHE A 53 -9.32 14.45 0.96
N THR A 54 -9.86 15.62 1.28
CA THR A 54 -9.10 16.87 1.29
C THR A 54 -7.98 16.79 2.32
N THR A 55 -6.74 16.71 1.84
CA THR A 55 -5.54 16.63 2.69
C THR A 55 -4.72 17.90 2.49
N ASN A 56 -4.30 18.53 3.59
CA ASN A 56 -3.33 19.63 3.51
C ASN A 56 -1.93 19.06 3.25
N ARG A 57 -1.64 18.75 1.98
CA ARG A 57 -0.39 18.11 1.54
C ARG A 57 0.83 18.97 1.84
N GLN A 58 0.72 20.29 1.68
CA GLN A 58 1.83 21.20 1.98
C GLN A 58 2.20 21.18 3.46
N LEU A 59 1.19 21.23 4.35
CA LEU A 59 1.43 21.10 5.79
C LEU A 59 2.07 19.75 6.12
N LEU A 60 1.57 18.66 5.55
CA LEU A 60 2.15 17.33 5.74
C LEU A 60 3.64 17.29 5.37
N VAL A 61 4.02 17.80 4.20
CA VAL A 61 5.42 17.80 3.76
C VAL A 61 6.29 18.69 4.65
N ASN A 62 5.78 19.85 5.07
CA ASN A 62 6.51 20.74 5.97
C ASN A 62 6.79 20.05 7.32
N GLU A 63 5.78 19.44 7.93
CA GLU A 63 5.94 18.77 9.23
C GLU A 63 6.85 17.55 9.15
N LEU A 64 6.74 16.75 8.08
CA LEU A 64 7.67 15.64 7.86
C LEU A 64 9.10 16.17 7.66
N THR A 65 9.29 17.23 6.87
CA THR A 65 10.63 17.85 6.69
C THR A 65 11.21 18.30 8.02
N ASN A 66 10.41 18.93 8.88
CA ASN A 66 10.81 19.34 10.22
C ASN A 66 11.16 18.13 11.10
N GLN A 67 10.38 17.05 11.05
CA GLN A 67 10.67 15.82 11.81
C GLN A 67 11.99 15.17 11.39
N TYR A 68 12.32 15.20 10.09
CA TYR A 68 13.55 14.63 9.55
C TYR A 68 14.75 15.59 9.55
N GLN A 69 14.65 16.79 10.13
CA GLN A 69 15.71 17.83 10.04
C GLN A 69 17.09 17.38 10.56
N ASN A 70 17.14 16.42 11.49
CA ASN A 70 18.37 15.89 12.08
C ASN A 70 18.80 14.54 11.49
N ILE A 71 18.19 14.12 10.38
CA ILE A 71 18.46 12.86 9.70
C ILE A 71 18.96 13.18 8.29
N ILE A 72 20.10 12.61 7.90
CA ILE A 72 20.59 12.75 6.52
C ILE A 72 19.72 11.87 5.62
N LEU A 73 18.93 12.51 4.77
CA LEU A 73 18.12 11.84 3.76
C LEU A 73 18.95 11.60 2.49
N THR A 74 18.71 10.45 1.87
CA THR A 74 19.17 10.17 0.50
C THR A 74 18.36 10.98 -0.52
N ASP A 75 18.91 11.18 -1.71
CA ASP A 75 18.21 11.88 -2.81
C ASP A 75 16.84 11.27 -3.12
N LYS A 76 16.71 9.94 -3.03
CA LYS A 76 15.42 9.25 -3.22
C LYS A 76 14.42 9.58 -2.12
N GLN A 77 14.86 9.69 -0.86
CA GLN A 77 13.98 10.06 0.25
C GLN A 77 13.51 11.51 0.13
N VAL A 78 14.40 12.43 -0.27
CA VAL A 78 14.04 13.83 -0.56
C VAL A 78 13.01 13.88 -1.69
N ALA A 79 13.27 13.20 -2.82
CA ALA A 79 12.36 13.15 -3.94
C ALA A 79 10.98 12.56 -3.58
N ASN A 80 10.95 11.49 -2.79
CA ASN A 80 9.69 10.89 -2.33
C ASN A 80 8.93 11.82 -1.38
N LEU A 81 9.62 12.53 -0.50
CA LEU A 81 9.01 13.50 0.42
C LEU A 81 8.39 14.67 -0.36
N ASP A 82 9.09 15.19 -1.37
CA ASP A 82 8.57 16.22 -2.26
C ASP A 82 7.39 15.73 -3.10
N ALA A 83 7.42 14.48 -3.57
CA ALA A 83 6.33 13.89 -4.35
C ALA A 83 4.99 13.90 -3.59
N LEU A 84 4.98 13.90 -2.26
CA LEU A 84 3.75 13.96 -1.45
C LEU A 84 2.95 15.26 -1.64
N LYS A 85 3.58 16.33 -2.15
CA LYS A 85 2.89 17.58 -2.53
C LYS A 85 1.88 17.37 -3.67
N SER A 86 2.13 16.41 -4.56
CA SER A 86 1.28 16.11 -5.70
C SER A 86 -0.01 15.39 -5.27
N ASP A 87 -1.15 15.77 -5.85
CA ASP A 87 -2.46 15.15 -5.63
C ASP A 87 -2.57 13.72 -6.21
N THR A 88 -1.71 13.39 -7.17
CA THR A 88 -1.59 12.07 -7.80
C THR A 88 -0.64 11.12 -7.05
N THR A 89 0.03 11.59 -5.99
CA THR A 89 0.90 10.75 -5.16
C THR A 89 0.14 10.15 -3.98
N PHE A 90 0.28 8.83 -3.82
CA PHE A 90 -0.28 8.03 -2.73
C PHE A 90 0.83 7.21 -2.07
N THR A 91 0.64 6.90 -0.78
CA THR A 91 1.59 6.12 0.01
C THR A 91 0.99 4.78 0.41
N ILE A 92 1.87 3.80 0.57
CA ILE A 92 1.57 2.57 1.31
C ILE A 92 2.02 2.81 2.75
N THR A 93 1.14 2.54 3.71
CA THR A 93 1.41 2.65 5.14
C THR A 93 1.11 1.32 5.81
N THR A 94 1.91 0.95 6.81
CA THR A 94 1.81 -0.30 7.57
C THR A 94 1.53 -0.02 9.02
#